data_AF-A0A3D0DUX0-F1
#
_entry.id   AF-A0A3D0DUX0-F1
#
_cell.length_a   1.000
_cell.length_b   1.000
_cell.length_c   1.000
_cell.angle_alpha   90.00
_cell.angle_beta   90.00
_cell.angle_gamma   90.00
#
_symmetry.space_group_name_H-M   'P 1'
#
loop_
_entity.id
_entity.type
_entity.pdbx_description
1 polymer ?
#
loop_
_entity_poly.entity_id
_entity_poly.type
_entity_poly.pdbx_seq_one_letter_code
_entity_poly.pdbx_strand_id
1 'polypeptide(L)'
;VDATLPTGSRLLRGEGVRPSLRVVGSWDLPGDMQLSVMPGLAVEHEDEGGRYTHGLFGIGLEKRFDARLRGVAELALPQIASSRHGGTQASAGIGLGWLLTHDCEIDTMFSRGLNHNTPYASFTVGLSIRR
;
A
#
# COMPACT_ATOMS: atom_id res chain seq x y z
N VAL A 1 -7.52 -12.79 -0.30
CA VAL A 1 -8.59 -12.47 -1.29
C VAL A 1 -9.54 -11.54 -0.58
N ASP A 2 -9.66 -10.31 -1.06
CA ASP A 2 -10.55 -9.32 -0.47
C ASP A 2 -11.58 -8.90 -1.52
N ALA A 3 -12.83 -8.75 -1.10
CA ALA A 3 -13.89 -8.20 -1.94
C ALA A 3 -14.40 -6.93 -1.26
N THR A 4 -14.17 -5.77 -1.86
CA THR A 4 -14.78 -4.54 -1.38
C THR A 4 -16.21 -4.51 -1.88
N LEU A 5 -17.16 -4.74 -0.96
CA LEU A 5 -18.56 -4.56 -1.29
C LEU A 5 -18.89 -3.08 -1.23
N PRO A 6 -19.58 -2.58 -2.25
CA PRO A 6 -20.04 -1.21 -2.21
C PRO A 6 -21.20 -1.25 -1.19
N THR A 7 -20.98 -0.80 0.05
CA THR A 7 -22.02 -0.76 1.11
C THR A 7 -22.47 0.67 1.45
N GLY A 8 -21.77 1.69 0.93
CA GLY A 8 -22.06 3.11 1.16
C GLY A 8 -23.33 3.67 0.49
N SER A 9 -23.61 4.94 0.78
CA SER A 9 -24.73 5.71 0.20
C SER A 9 -24.59 5.85 -1.33
N ARG A 10 -25.73 5.88 -2.04
CA ARG A 10 -25.78 5.85 -3.52
C ARG A 10 -24.97 6.96 -4.22
N LEU A 11 -24.63 8.04 -3.52
CA LEU A 11 -23.84 9.17 -4.02
C LEU A 11 -22.32 9.03 -3.81
N LEU A 12 -21.87 8.14 -2.92
CA LEU A 12 -20.45 7.95 -2.54
C LEU A 12 -19.95 6.53 -2.80
N ARG A 13 -20.84 5.65 -3.24
CA ARG A 13 -20.58 4.25 -3.49
C ARG A 13 -20.02 4.10 -4.90
N GLY A 14 -18.80 3.57 -5.03
CA GLY A 14 -18.29 3.13 -6.34
C GLY A 14 -19.15 1.99 -6.91
N GLU A 15 -19.32 1.96 -8.22
CA GLU A 15 -20.11 0.91 -8.88
C GLU A 15 -19.44 -0.45 -8.76
N GLY A 16 -20.24 -1.47 -8.41
CA GLY A 16 -19.82 -2.87 -8.44
C GLY A 16 -18.93 -3.34 -7.28
N VAL A 17 -18.75 -4.66 -7.23
CA VAL A 17 -17.80 -5.32 -6.33
C VAL A 17 -16.40 -5.19 -6.94
N ARG A 18 -15.44 -4.70 -6.14
CA ARG A 18 -14.03 -4.62 -6.52
C ARG A 18 -13.26 -5.77 -5.86
N PRO A 19 -13.15 -6.94 -6.52
CA PRO A 19 -12.34 -8.02 -6.01
C PRO A 19 -10.85 -7.69 -6.20
N SER A 20 -10.07 -7.97 -5.17
CA SER A 20 -8.61 -7.88 -5.23
C SER A 20 -7.99 -9.19 -4.74
N LEU A 21 -7.06 -9.69 -5.55
CA LEU A 21 -6.18 -10.79 -5.20
C LEU A 21 -4.81 -10.20 -4.91
N ARG A 22 -4.31 -10.40 -3.71
CA ARG A 22 -2.96 -10.01 -3.30
C ARG A 22 -2.27 -11.23 -2.71
N VAL A 23 -1.03 -11.43 -3.11
CA VAL A 23 -0.14 -12.43 -2.52
C VAL A 23 0.93 -11.65 -1.78
N VAL A 24 1.27 -12.05 -0.57
CA VAL A 24 2.33 -11.43 0.22
C VAL A 24 3.41 -12.48 0.45
N GLY A 25 4.61 -12.21 -0.04
CA GLY A 25 5.82 -12.95 0.29
C GLY A 25 6.66 -12.13 1.24
N SER A 26 7.12 -12.73 2.33
CA SER A 26 8.06 -12.12 3.28
C SER A 26 9.26 -13.03 3.49
N TRP A 27 10.45 -12.47 3.50
CA TRP A 27 11.71 -13.16 3.72
C TRP A 27 12.52 -12.44 4.78
N ASP A 28 12.91 -13.17 5.81
CA ASP A 28 13.82 -12.67 6.83
C ASP A 28 15.25 -12.75 6.31
N LEU A 29 15.94 -11.61 6.36
CA LEU A 29 17.30 -11.42 5.91
C LEU A 29 18.23 -11.29 7.13
N PRO A 30 19.52 -11.62 6.99
CA PRO A 30 20.51 -11.37 8.04
C PRO A 30 20.57 -9.88 8.41
N GLY A 31 20.83 -9.60 9.69
CA GLY A 31 20.96 -8.22 10.20
C GLY A 31 19.63 -7.53 10.53
N ASP A 32 18.65 -8.30 11.01
CA ASP A 32 17.33 -7.84 11.43
C ASP A 32 16.55 -7.10 10.32
N MET A 33 16.74 -7.55 9.09
CA MET A 33 16.07 -7.03 7.91
C MET A 33 14.99 -8.00 7.45
N GLN A 34 13.90 -7.48 6.90
CA GLN A 34 12.82 -8.27 6.34
C GLN A 34 12.42 -7.68 4.99
N LEU A 35 12.52 -8.50 3.94
CA LEU A 35 12.03 -8.14 2.62
C LEU A 35 10.60 -8.64 2.47
N SER A 36 9.73 -7.78 1.99
CA SER A 36 8.34 -8.08 1.67
C SER A 36 8.07 -7.76 0.21
N VAL A 37 7.32 -8.62 -0.47
CA VAL A 37 6.90 -8.41 -1.86
C VAL A 37 5.42 -8.76 -1.94
N MET A 38 4.65 -7.87 -2.57
CA MET A 38 3.20 -7.97 -2.66
C MET A 38 2.73 -7.80 -4.10
N PRO A 39 2.81 -8.83 -4.95
CA PRO A 39 2.11 -8.80 -6.22
C PRO A 39 0.61 -8.97 -6.02
N GLY A 40 -0.19 -8.31 -6.85
CA GLY A 40 -1.63 -8.43 -6.82
C GLY A 40 -2.29 -8.07 -8.15
N LEU A 41 -3.56 -8.41 -8.24
CA LEU A 41 -4.45 -8.04 -9.33
C LEU A 41 -5.76 -7.56 -8.71
N ALA A 42 -6.28 -6.44 -9.17
CA ALA A 42 -7.61 -5.99 -8.81
C ALA A 42 -8.44 -5.72 -10.05
N VAL A 43 -9.75 -5.92 -9.91
CA VAL A 43 -10.72 -5.61 -10.96
C VAL A 43 -11.51 -4.40 -10.51
N GLU A 44 -11.58 -3.40 -11.38
CA GLU A 44 -12.33 -2.18 -11.16
C GLU A 44 -13.34 -1.97 -12.29
N HIS A 45 -14.43 -1.26 -11.96
CA HIS A 45 -15.49 -0.93 -12.88
C HIS A 45 -15.24 0.45 -13.49
N GLU A 46 -15.47 0.54 -14.78
CA GLU A 46 -15.42 1.78 -15.56
C GLU A 46 -16.82 2.40 -15.64
N ASP A 47 -16.91 3.73 -15.64
CA ASP A 47 -18.18 4.48 -15.61
C ASP A 47 -19.11 4.17 -16.81
N GLU A 48 -18.58 3.60 -17.91
CA GLU A 48 -19.35 3.15 -19.09
C GLU A 48 -19.83 1.69 -19.01
N GLY A 49 -19.70 1.02 -17.86
CA GLY A 49 -20.13 -0.37 -17.65
C GLY A 49 -19.09 -1.43 -18.03
N GLY A 50 -17.85 -1.01 -18.35
CA GLY A 50 -16.70 -1.87 -18.55
C GLY A 50 -16.11 -2.40 -17.24
N ARG A 51 -15.40 -3.53 -17.28
CA ARG A 51 -14.53 -3.98 -16.17
C ARG A 51 -13.10 -4.01 -16.68
N TYR A 52 -12.19 -3.39 -15.94
CA TYR A 52 -10.76 -3.45 -16.24
C TYR A 52 -10.00 -4.10 -15.09
N THR A 53 -9.04 -4.95 -15.43
CA THR A 53 -8.12 -5.55 -14.45
C THR A 53 -6.83 -4.74 -14.45
N HIS A 54 -6.38 -4.31 -13.28
CA HIS A 54 -5.05 -3.71 -13.11
C HIS A 54 -4.18 -4.57 -12.19
N GLY A 55 -2.87 -4.51 -12.46
CA GLY A 55 -1.88 -5.08 -11.56
C GLY A 55 -1.65 -4.16 -10.36
N LEU A 56 -1.38 -4.76 -9.22
CA LEU A 56 -0.76 -4.10 -8.07
C LEU A 56 0.59 -4.76 -7.83
N PHE A 57 1.58 -3.97 -7.43
CA PHE A 57 2.84 -4.53 -6.98
C PHE A 57 3.41 -3.67 -5.86
N GLY A 58 3.73 -4.29 -4.74
CA GLY A 58 4.49 -3.67 -3.66
C GLY A 58 5.79 -4.42 -3.44
N ILE A 59 6.84 -3.72 -3.07
CA ILE A 59 8.04 -4.31 -2.49
C ILE A 59 8.49 -3.41 -1.36
N GLY A 60 8.79 -3.99 -0.21
CA GLY A 60 9.19 -3.25 0.98
C GLY A 60 10.34 -3.94 1.68
N LEU A 61 11.32 -3.17 2.13
CA LEU A 61 12.41 -3.63 2.97
C LEU A 61 12.27 -2.96 4.34
N GLU A 62 11.98 -3.77 5.35
CA GLU A 62 12.04 -3.37 6.75
C GLU A 62 13.45 -3.68 7.30
N LYS A 63 13.96 -2.80 8.15
CA LYS A 63 15.15 -3.01 8.95
C LYS A 63 14.88 -2.60 10.38
N ARG A 64 15.08 -3.50 11.33
CA ARG A 64 15.04 -3.19 12.74
C ARG A 64 16.43 -2.75 13.20
N PHE A 65 16.52 -1.53 13.71
CA PHE A 65 17.77 -0.99 14.26
C PHE A 65 17.93 -1.34 15.73
N ASP A 66 16.80 -1.38 16.44
CA ASP A 66 16.75 -1.62 17.87
C ASP A 66 15.41 -2.30 18.23
N ALA A 67 15.25 -2.76 19.47
CA ALA A 67 13.97 -3.35 19.92
C ALA A 67 12.79 -2.37 19.80
N ARG A 68 13.08 -1.07 19.70
CA ARG A 68 12.09 0.01 19.63
C ARG A 68 12.04 0.75 18.30
N LEU A 69 13.07 0.64 17.46
CA LEU A 69 13.18 1.43 16.24
C LEU A 69 13.29 0.52 15.02
N ARG A 70 12.36 0.68 14.10
CA ARG A 70 12.37 0.03 12.78
C ARG A 70 12.26 1.08 11.69
N GLY A 71 13.03 0.90 10.63
CA GLY A 71 12.89 1.64 9.39
C GLY A 71 12.30 0.76 8.32
N VAL A 72 11.48 1.35 7.46
CA VAL A 72 10.86 0.70 6.32
C VAL A 72 11.17 1.52 5.09
N ALA A 73 11.46 0.87 3.98
CA ALA A 73 11.49 1.49 2.67
C ALA A 73 10.56 0.69 1.77
N GLU A 74 9.67 1.34 1.04
CA GLU A 74 8.73 0.68 0.14
C GLU A 74 8.76 1.29 -1.25
N LEU A 75 8.50 0.45 -2.24
CA LEU A 75 8.12 0.84 -3.59
C LEU A 75 6.76 0.23 -3.85
N ALA A 76 5.76 1.08 -4.00
CA ALA A 76 4.39 0.69 -4.26
C ALA A 76 4.01 1.14 -5.68
N LEU A 77 3.56 0.18 -6.48
CA LEU A 77 2.88 0.37 -7.74
C LEU A 77 1.41 -0.02 -7.52
N PRO A 78 0.59 0.90 -6.96
CA PRO A 78 -0.79 0.60 -6.62
C PRO A 78 -1.65 0.34 -7.85
N GLN A 79 -1.23 0.80 -9.03
CA GLN A 79 -1.94 0.56 -10.28
C GLN A 79 -0.96 0.37 -11.43
N ILE A 80 -1.01 -0.79 -12.06
CA ILE A 80 -0.35 -1.09 -13.32
C ILE A 80 -1.48 -1.32 -14.33
N ALA A 81 -1.90 -0.23 -14.97
CA ALA A 81 -2.95 -0.23 -15.98
C ALA A 81 -2.39 0.29 -17.32
N SER A 82 -3.03 -0.11 -18.43
CA SER A 82 -2.69 0.43 -19.76
C SER A 82 -2.91 1.95 -19.80
N SER A 83 -2.14 2.68 -20.62
CA SER A 83 -2.28 4.13 -20.79
C SER A 83 -3.70 4.60 -21.17
N ARG A 84 -4.53 3.69 -21.71
CA ARG A 84 -5.95 3.94 -22.00
C ARG A 84 -6.85 4.01 -20.77
N HIS A 85 -6.41 3.48 -19.62
CA HIS A 85 -7.22 3.32 -18.39
C HIS A 85 -6.53 3.95 -17.15
N GLY A 86 -5.87 5.11 -17.32
CA GLY A 86 -5.23 5.85 -16.21
C GLY A 86 -3.73 5.61 -16.01
N GLY A 87 -3.14 4.65 -16.73
CA GLY A 87 -1.70 4.41 -16.76
C GLY A 87 -1.13 3.78 -15.47
N THR A 88 0.20 3.66 -15.42
CA THR A 88 0.89 3.11 -14.25
C THR A 88 1.05 4.19 -13.19
N GLN A 89 0.67 3.91 -11.95
CA GLN A 89 0.99 4.69 -10.76
C GLN A 89 2.13 4.00 -10.01
N ALA A 90 3.17 4.76 -9.68
CA ALA A 90 4.31 4.30 -8.92
C ALA A 90 4.65 5.34 -7.85
N SER A 91 4.95 4.86 -6.65
CA SER A 91 5.36 5.64 -5.49
C SER A 91 6.49 4.94 -4.77
N ALA A 92 7.42 5.73 -4.25
CA ALA A 92 8.45 5.26 -3.34
C ALA A 92 8.23 5.91 -1.98
N GLY A 93 8.34 5.14 -0.91
CA GLY A 93 8.21 5.65 0.44
C GLY A 93 9.27 5.13 1.38
N ILE A 94 9.47 5.88 2.45
CA ILE A 94 10.27 5.49 3.60
C ILE A 94 9.46 5.75 4.85
N GLY A 95 9.56 4.88 5.82
CA GLY A 95 8.89 4.98 7.08
C GLY A 95 9.79 4.66 8.25
N LEU A 96 9.37 5.12 9.41
CA LEU A 96 10.00 4.83 10.69
C LEU A 96 8.90 4.46 11.67
N GLY A 97 9.01 3.28 12.27
CA GLY A 97 8.23 2.85 13.41
C GLY A 97 9.05 2.97 14.67
N TRP A 98 8.54 3.72 15.64
CA TRP A 98 9.15 3.89 16.95
C TRP A 98 8.18 3.47 18.06
N LEU A 99 8.55 2.40 18.77
CA LEU A 99 7.91 1.96 20.00
C LEU A 99 8.39 2.85 21.17
N LEU A 100 7.57 3.80 21.62
CA LEU A 100 7.90 4.64 22.78
C LEU A 100 7.81 3.87 24.09
N THR A 101 6.85 2.95 24.18
CA THR A 101 6.59 2.09 25.34
C THR A 101 5.99 0.78 24.83
N HIS A 102 5.99 -0.29 25.62
CA HIS A 102 5.40 -1.59 25.22
C HIS A 102 3.93 -1.50 24.76
N ASP A 103 3.27 -0.39 25.08
CA ASP A 103 1.86 -0.12 24.80
C ASP A 103 1.64 1.02 23.78
N CYS A 104 2.70 1.68 23.29
CA CYS A 104 2.58 2.84 22.41
C CYS A 104 3.63 2.80 21.28
N GLU A 105 3.15 2.74 20.04
CA GLU A 105 3.94 2.81 18.82
C GLU A 105 3.54 4.03 18.00
N ILE A 106 4.53 4.79 17.54
CA ILE A 106 4.38 5.83 16.54
C ILE A 106 4.96 5.30 15.24
N ASP A 107 4.14 5.24 14.21
CA ASP A 107 4.59 4.99 12.85
C ASP A 107 4.53 6.28 12.04
N THR A 108 5.56 6.51 11.24
CA THR A 108 5.62 7.62 10.30
C THR A 108 5.97 7.06 8.95
N MET A 109 5.32 7.54 7.91
CA MET A 109 5.55 7.10 6.54
C MET A 109 5.53 8.31 5.63
N PHE A 110 6.60 8.49 4.87
CA PHE A 110 6.67 9.49 3.83
C PHE A 110 6.76 8.77 2.49
N SER A 111 5.80 9.01 1.60
CA SER A 111 5.82 8.48 0.24
C SER A 111 5.79 9.60 -0.79
N ARG A 112 6.44 9.37 -1.92
CA ARG A 112 6.55 10.30 -3.03
C ARG A 112 6.15 9.60 -4.32
N GLY A 113 5.27 10.24 -5.09
CA GLY A 113 4.94 9.79 -6.43
C GLY A 113 6.16 9.83 -7.35
N LEU A 114 6.41 8.74 -8.07
CA LEU A 114 7.50 8.63 -9.05
C LEU A 114 7.05 9.01 -10.48
N ASN A 115 5.76 9.29 -10.68
CA ASN A 115 5.24 9.71 -11.99
C ASN A 115 4.15 10.78 -11.84
N HIS A 116 3.75 11.37 -12.97
CA HIS A 116 2.79 12.47 -13.04
C HIS A 116 1.36 12.06 -12.66
N ASN A 117 1.08 10.75 -12.60
CA ASN A 117 -0.23 10.20 -12.29
C ASN A 117 -0.38 9.81 -10.80
N THR A 118 0.71 9.83 -10.03
CA THR A 118 0.70 9.55 -8.60
C THR A 118 0.73 10.87 -7.81
N PRO A 119 0.08 10.97 -6.63
CA PRO A 119 0.22 12.12 -5.73
C PRO A 119 1.68 12.48 -5.48
N TYR A 120 2.00 13.78 -5.53
CA TYR A 120 3.39 14.25 -5.51
C TYR A 120 4.14 13.80 -4.25
N ALA A 121 3.55 13.99 -3.07
CA ALA A 121 4.06 13.49 -1.81
C ALA A 121 2.91 13.28 -0.82
N SER A 122 3.02 12.24 -0.01
CA SER A 122 2.11 11.90 1.07
C SER A 122 2.93 11.68 2.32
N PHE A 123 2.44 12.21 3.44
CA PHE A 123 3.03 11.99 4.74
C PHE A 123 1.94 11.46 5.67
N THR A 124 2.21 10.33 6.30
CA THR A 124 1.31 9.62 7.19
C THR A 124 1.97 9.50 8.54
N VAL A 125 1.19 9.74 9.59
CA VAL A 125 1.60 9.48 10.97
C VAL A 125 0.50 8.64 11.60
N GLY A 126 0.86 7.45 12.05
CA GLY A 126 0.02 6.57 12.83
C GLY A 126 0.45 6.54 14.29
N LEU A 127 -0.54 6.36 15.16
CA LEU A 127 -0.34 6.14 16.58
C LEU A 127 -1.14 4.90 16.95
N SER A 128 -0.43 3.87 17.38
CA SER A 128 -1.03 2.63 17.84
C SER A 128 -0.85 2.53 19.35
N ILE A 129 -1.96 2.43 20.08
CA ILE A 129 -1.98 2.30 21.53
C ILE A 129 -2.64 0.96 21.87
N ARG A 130 -1.92 0.11 22.58
CA ARG A 130 -2.47 -1.11 23.17
C ARG A 130 -2.85 -0.81 24.63
N ARG A 131 -4.04 -1.22 25.05
CA ARG A 131 -4.55 -1.11 26.42
C ARG A 131 -4.85 -2.49 26.98
#